data_AF-A0A372ZMW9-F1
#
_entry.id   AF-A0A372ZMW9-F1
#
_cell.length_a   1.000
_cell.length_b   1.000
_cell.length_c   1.000
_cell.angle_alpha   90.00
_cell.angle_beta   90.00
_cell.angle_gamma   90.00
#
_symmetry.space_group_name_H-M   'P 1'
#
loop_
_entity.id
_entity.type
_entity.pdbx_description
1 polymer ?
#
loop_
_entity_poly.entity_id
_entity_poly.type
_entity_poly.pdbx_seq_one_letter_code
_entity_poly.pdbx_strand_id
1 'polypeptide(L)'
;MNPRRSIPVSLAVLAAACGLGAGTANAASVSTWDKVAQCESTGNWSINTGNTYYGGLQISLANWQHYGGTAYAARPDLATKRQQILIAEKILADQGAGAWTCAPGTGLATDHANPYPSGAGTESGGAGRVRWADFDGDGRADYVILNDNGSARVFLNKGGDGHGGWSDLGQVTTGMTSDRSRVRFADYDGDGRADYILINGDGSVRVFLNKGGDGHGGWSDLGQVATGLTANPAQVTFADFDGDGRTDYVITQPDGAVGVFRNTGIGSWSDLGKVAGGVTSDTSRIKWADIDGDGRADYNIVNPDGSITSYVNHGGDTGGGWTLRSKITTGLTSNQNTVDLADINGDGRADYLVTTGPTTAFLNNGGDDRNNPGWIDYGQIAAGA
;
A
#
# COMPACT_ATOMS: atom_id res chain seq x y z
N MET A 1 48.87 55.66 33.65
CA MET A 1 47.96 55.21 34.73
C MET A 1 46.52 55.36 34.24
N ASN A 2 45.75 54.26 34.36
CA ASN A 2 44.30 54.11 34.23
C ASN A 2 43.58 54.24 32.86
N PRO A 3 42.49 53.47 32.66
CA PRO A 3 42.32 52.66 31.44
C PRO A 3 41.14 53.11 30.55
N ARG A 4 41.23 52.79 29.25
CA ARG A 4 40.14 52.98 28.27
C ARG A 4 39.13 51.84 28.39
N ARG A 5 37.87 52.18 28.69
CA ARG A 5 36.71 51.27 28.66
C ARG A 5 36.20 51.12 27.24
N SER A 6 36.06 49.88 26.77
CA SER A 6 35.42 49.50 25.50
C SER A 6 33.97 49.10 25.77
N ILE A 7 33.03 49.68 25.02
CA ILE A 7 31.59 49.36 25.05
C ILE A 7 31.34 48.22 24.05
N PRO A 8 30.72 47.09 24.43
CA PRO A 8 30.35 46.05 23.49
C PRO A 8 29.07 46.45 22.72
N VAL A 9 29.14 46.33 21.40
CA VAL A 9 28.01 46.45 20.47
C VAL A 9 27.28 45.11 20.45
N SER A 10 26.03 45.09 20.92
CA SER A 10 25.14 43.93 20.81
C SER A 10 24.52 43.89 19.41
N LEU A 11 24.86 42.88 18.62
CA LEU A 11 24.24 42.58 17.33
C LEU A 11 22.99 41.71 17.57
N ALA A 12 21.80 42.29 17.45
CA ALA A 12 20.55 41.54 17.46
C ALA A 12 20.31 40.92 16.08
N VAL A 13 20.38 39.59 15.98
CA VAL A 13 19.95 38.86 14.78
C VAL A 13 18.46 38.57 14.92
N LEU A 14 17.65 39.19 14.06
CA LEU A 14 16.24 38.89 13.90
C LEU A 14 16.14 37.56 13.11
N ALA A 15 15.83 36.46 13.80
CA ALA A 15 15.49 35.20 13.15
C ALA A 15 14.07 35.32 12.57
N ALA A 16 13.94 35.45 11.25
CA ALA A 16 12.68 35.29 10.57
C ALA A 16 12.30 33.79 10.62
N ALA A 17 11.34 33.45 11.46
CA ALA A 17 10.69 32.15 11.43
C ALA A 17 9.88 32.05 10.12
N CYS A 18 10.47 31.43 9.10
CA CYS A 18 9.74 30.99 7.93
C CYS A 18 8.95 29.74 8.36
N GLY A 19 7.67 29.94 8.66
CA GLY A 19 6.74 28.83 8.90
C GLY A 19 6.55 28.06 7.60
N LEU A 20 7.27 26.95 7.45
CA LEU A 20 6.91 25.91 6.52
C LEU A 20 5.65 25.25 7.08
N GLY A 21 4.48 25.69 6.61
CA GLY A 21 3.26 24.92 6.78
C GLY A 21 3.46 23.60 6.06
N ALA A 22 3.42 22.49 6.80
CA ALA A 22 3.32 21.17 6.21
C ALA A 22 2.05 21.14 5.35
N GLY A 23 2.21 21.06 4.03
CA GLY A 23 1.08 20.86 3.14
C GLY A 23 0.46 19.51 3.48
N THR A 24 -0.82 19.51 3.85
CA THR A 24 -1.60 18.28 3.91
C THR A 24 -1.63 17.69 2.50
N ALA A 25 -1.18 16.44 2.34
CA ALA A 25 -1.33 15.72 1.08
C ALA A 25 -2.83 15.74 0.68
N ASN A 26 -3.12 16.23 -0.53
CA ASN A 26 -4.48 16.26 -1.08
C ASN A 26 -4.64 14.99 -1.91
N ALA A 27 -5.34 14.00 -1.35
CA ALA A 27 -5.70 12.75 -2.01
C ALA A 27 -7.21 12.56 -1.90
N ALA A 28 -7.90 12.04 -2.92
CA ALA A 28 -9.36 11.90 -2.83
C ALA A 28 -9.85 10.51 -3.18
N SER A 29 -10.90 10.06 -2.49
CA SER A 29 -11.51 8.76 -2.74
C SER A 29 -11.97 8.60 -4.20
N VAL A 30 -12.03 7.36 -4.69
CA VAL A 30 -12.60 7.05 -6.02
C VAL A 30 -14.01 7.64 -6.17
N SER A 31 -14.80 7.65 -5.09
CA SER A 31 -16.15 8.20 -5.09
C SER A 31 -16.19 9.71 -5.32
N THR A 32 -15.19 10.44 -4.80
CA THR A 32 -15.03 11.86 -5.04
C THR A 32 -14.57 12.13 -6.46
N TRP A 33 -13.64 11.32 -6.98
CA TRP A 33 -13.26 11.38 -8.40
C TRP A 33 -14.40 11.04 -9.35
N ASP A 34 -15.28 10.11 -9.00
CA ASP A 34 -16.48 9.81 -9.78
C ASP A 34 -17.42 11.01 -9.85
N LYS A 35 -17.57 11.77 -8.77
CA LYS A 35 -18.36 13.03 -8.80
C LYS A 35 -17.71 14.08 -9.70
N VAL A 36 -16.38 14.20 -9.67
CA VAL A 36 -15.64 15.09 -10.57
C VAL A 36 -15.85 14.66 -12.03
N ALA A 37 -15.62 13.39 -12.35
CA ALA A 37 -15.83 12.84 -13.70
C ALA A 37 -17.29 12.96 -14.16
N GLN A 38 -18.26 12.81 -13.26
CA GLN A 38 -19.68 12.97 -13.57
C GLN A 38 -20.01 14.40 -14.04
N CYS A 39 -19.31 15.40 -13.51
CA CYS A 39 -19.46 16.78 -13.95
C CYS A 39 -18.60 17.09 -15.19
N GLU A 40 -17.35 16.63 -15.23
CA GLU A 40 -16.39 16.93 -16.31
C GLU A 40 -16.74 16.21 -17.63
N SER A 41 -17.23 14.97 -17.57
CA SER A 41 -17.40 14.11 -18.75
C SER A 41 -18.70 13.31 -18.78
N THR A 42 -19.68 13.67 -17.94
CA THR A 42 -20.87 12.87 -17.67
C THR A 42 -20.56 11.43 -17.26
N GLY A 43 -19.39 11.20 -16.64
CA GLY A 43 -18.93 9.90 -16.17
C GLY A 43 -18.31 9.02 -17.25
N ASN A 44 -18.11 9.55 -18.47
CA ASN A 44 -17.49 8.79 -19.56
C ASN A 44 -15.96 8.86 -19.47
N TRP A 45 -15.35 7.78 -18.98
CA TRP A 45 -13.90 7.68 -18.78
C TRP A 45 -13.09 7.55 -20.07
N SER A 46 -13.72 7.23 -21.20
CA SER A 46 -13.06 7.09 -22.51
C SER A 46 -13.40 8.24 -23.46
N ILE A 47 -13.92 9.36 -22.93
CA ILE A 47 -14.36 10.47 -23.78
C ILE A 47 -13.18 11.17 -24.45
N ASN A 48 -13.37 11.51 -25.73
CA ASN A 48 -12.47 12.34 -26.51
C ASN A 48 -13.31 13.15 -27.50
N THR A 49 -13.62 14.39 -27.14
CA THR A 49 -14.45 15.30 -27.96
C THR A 49 -13.62 16.16 -28.92
N GLY A 50 -12.29 16.04 -28.89
CA GLY A 50 -11.38 16.91 -29.63
C GLY A 50 -11.14 18.29 -28.97
N ASN A 51 -11.55 18.48 -27.72
CA ASN A 51 -11.39 19.73 -26.95
C ASN A 51 -10.01 19.88 -26.28
N THR A 52 -9.03 19.05 -26.62
CA THR A 52 -7.66 18.96 -26.03
C THR A 52 -7.55 18.40 -24.60
N TYR A 53 -8.68 18.04 -23.99
CA TYR A 53 -8.77 17.33 -22.73
C TYR A 53 -9.33 15.92 -22.96
N TYR A 54 -8.88 14.95 -22.16
CA TYR A 54 -9.13 13.54 -22.45
C TYR A 54 -9.62 12.81 -21.20
N GLY A 55 -10.44 11.79 -21.44
CA GLY A 55 -10.90 10.86 -20.40
C GLY A 55 -11.88 11.47 -19.41
N GLY A 56 -12.17 10.70 -18.36
CA GLY A 56 -13.21 11.00 -17.39
C GLY A 56 -12.97 12.29 -16.63
N LEU A 57 -11.71 12.55 -16.30
CA LEU A 57 -11.30 13.71 -15.50
C LEU A 57 -10.86 14.90 -16.35
N GLN A 58 -11.08 14.84 -17.68
CA GLN A 58 -10.71 15.88 -18.63
C GLN A 58 -9.27 16.37 -18.39
N ILE A 59 -8.30 15.46 -18.40
CA ILE A 59 -6.89 15.77 -18.16
C ILE A 59 -6.25 16.22 -19.50
N SER A 60 -5.47 17.30 -19.48
CA SER A 60 -4.75 17.78 -20.66
C SER A 60 -3.61 16.82 -21.03
N LEU A 61 -3.26 16.72 -22.32
CA LEU A 61 -2.13 15.87 -22.74
C LEU A 61 -0.80 16.32 -22.10
N ALA A 62 -0.63 17.63 -21.89
CA ALA A 62 0.57 18.17 -21.25
C ALA A 62 0.69 17.72 -19.79
N ASN A 63 -0.38 17.81 -19.00
CA ASN A 63 -0.36 17.31 -17.62
C ASN A 63 -0.20 15.79 -17.60
N TRP A 64 -0.90 15.06 -18.48
CA TRP A 64 -0.75 13.61 -18.60
C TRP A 64 0.71 13.19 -18.80
N GLN A 65 1.41 13.85 -19.74
CA GLN A 65 2.83 13.60 -19.99
C GLN A 65 3.71 14.03 -18.82
N HIS A 66 3.45 15.19 -18.24
CA HIS A 66 4.24 15.74 -17.14
C HIS A 66 4.23 14.86 -15.88
N TYR A 67 3.06 14.34 -15.50
CA TYR A 67 2.89 13.51 -14.30
C TYR A 67 3.10 12.01 -14.54
N GLY A 68 3.61 11.64 -15.72
CA GLY A 68 4.04 10.27 -16.04
C GLY A 68 2.96 9.34 -16.59
N GLY A 69 1.80 9.86 -16.98
CA GLY A 69 0.69 9.07 -17.54
C GLY A 69 1.05 8.33 -18.83
N THR A 70 2.10 8.75 -19.55
CA THR A 70 2.60 8.04 -20.74
C THR A 70 3.15 6.64 -20.45
N ALA A 71 3.44 6.32 -19.18
CA ALA A 71 3.72 4.94 -18.77
C ALA A 71 2.50 4.03 -18.95
N TYR A 72 1.29 4.57 -18.81
CA TYR A 72 0.04 3.83 -18.91
C TYR A 72 -0.54 3.83 -20.32
N ALA A 73 -0.64 5.01 -20.93
CA ALA A 73 -1.19 5.16 -22.28
C ALA A 73 -0.72 6.45 -22.94
N ALA A 74 -0.77 6.52 -24.27
CA ALA A 74 -0.39 7.71 -25.01
C ALA A 74 -1.25 8.95 -24.68
N ARG A 75 -2.48 8.74 -24.21
CA ARG A 75 -3.43 9.79 -23.79
C ARG A 75 -4.36 9.27 -22.68
N PRO A 76 -4.95 10.16 -21.86
CA PRO A 76 -5.87 9.77 -20.79
C PRO A 76 -7.09 8.96 -21.26
N ASP A 77 -7.69 9.27 -22.42
CA ASP A 77 -8.88 8.58 -22.96
C ASP A 77 -8.64 7.10 -23.29
N LEU A 78 -7.36 6.72 -23.43
CA LEU A 78 -6.91 5.36 -23.71
C LEU A 78 -6.48 4.61 -22.44
N ALA A 79 -6.39 5.30 -21.30
CA ALA A 79 -6.03 4.74 -20.01
C ALA A 79 -7.28 4.31 -19.22
N THR A 80 -7.11 3.37 -18.30
CA THR A 80 -8.20 2.96 -17.41
C THR A 80 -8.58 4.08 -16.45
N LYS A 81 -9.79 4.00 -15.87
CA LYS A 81 -10.24 4.91 -14.80
C LYS A 81 -9.21 5.03 -13.68
N ARG A 82 -8.67 3.89 -13.21
CA ARG A 82 -7.64 3.86 -12.15
C ARG A 82 -6.40 4.64 -12.54
N GLN A 83 -5.87 4.40 -13.74
CA GLN A 83 -4.69 5.11 -14.24
C GLN A 83 -4.95 6.62 -14.37
N GLN A 84 -6.16 7.02 -14.79
CA GLN A 84 -6.53 8.43 -14.83
C GLN A 84 -6.58 9.06 -13.44
N ILE A 85 -7.18 8.36 -12.46
CA ILE A 85 -7.23 8.83 -11.07
C ILE A 85 -5.81 8.90 -10.47
N LEU A 86 -4.94 7.91 -10.68
CA LEU A 86 -3.54 7.94 -10.20
C LEU A 86 -2.77 9.15 -10.71
N ILE A 87 -3.00 9.58 -11.95
CA ILE A 87 -2.39 10.80 -12.49
C ILE A 87 -3.10 12.05 -11.96
N ALA A 88 -4.41 12.01 -11.78
CA ALA A 88 -5.18 13.10 -11.18
C ALA A 88 -4.77 13.37 -9.73
N GLU A 89 -4.49 12.34 -8.94
CA GLU A 89 -3.96 12.48 -7.58
C GLU A 89 -2.64 13.26 -7.56
N LYS A 90 -1.73 12.99 -8.50
CA LYS A 90 -0.47 13.75 -8.64
C LYS A 90 -0.72 15.22 -9.01
N ILE A 91 -1.67 15.47 -9.91
CA ILE A 91 -2.08 16.83 -10.28
C ILE A 91 -2.74 17.54 -9.08
N LEU A 92 -3.58 16.84 -8.32
CA LEU A 92 -4.27 17.34 -7.12
C LEU A 92 -3.26 17.70 -6.03
N ALA A 93 -2.24 16.88 -5.82
CA ALA A 93 -1.17 17.15 -4.86
C ALA A 93 -0.35 18.40 -5.23
N ASP A 94 -0.03 18.61 -6.51
CA ASP A 94 0.76 19.76 -6.97
C ASP A 94 -0.05 21.05 -7.13
N GLN A 95 -1.23 20.96 -7.74
CA GLN A 95 -2.01 22.12 -8.20
C GLN A 95 -3.25 22.38 -7.33
N GLY A 96 -3.57 21.46 -6.42
CA GLY A 96 -4.79 21.50 -5.62
C GLY A 96 -6.05 21.24 -6.45
N ALA A 97 -7.20 21.22 -5.76
CA ALA A 97 -8.49 20.95 -6.39
C ALA A 97 -8.87 21.97 -7.48
N GLY A 98 -8.23 23.15 -7.51
CA GLY A 98 -8.42 24.19 -8.52
C GLY A 98 -8.01 23.79 -9.95
N ALA A 99 -7.31 22.66 -10.12
CA ALA A 99 -7.02 22.10 -11.45
C ALA A 99 -8.28 21.61 -12.19
N TRP A 100 -9.38 21.36 -11.48
CA TRP A 100 -10.67 20.94 -12.09
C TRP A 100 -11.75 21.99 -11.89
N THR A 101 -12.44 22.32 -12.98
CA THR A 101 -13.56 23.28 -12.95
C THR A 101 -14.75 22.73 -12.17
N CYS A 102 -14.92 21.42 -12.18
CA CYS A 102 -15.97 20.70 -11.46
C CYS A 102 -15.61 20.30 -10.03
N ALA A 103 -14.46 20.70 -9.48
CA ALA A 103 -14.11 20.40 -8.10
C ALA A 103 -15.07 20.99 -7.04
N PRO A 104 -15.67 22.19 -7.21
CA PRO A 104 -16.59 22.74 -6.23
C PRO A 104 -17.81 21.84 -5.98
N GLY A 105 -18.06 21.49 -4.72
CA GLY A 105 -19.23 20.69 -4.31
C GLY A 105 -19.07 19.17 -4.45
N THR A 106 -17.94 18.66 -4.97
CA THR A 106 -17.67 17.21 -5.04
C THR A 106 -17.05 16.67 -3.76
N GLY A 107 -16.37 17.53 -3.01
CA GLY A 107 -15.55 17.17 -1.84
C GLY A 107 -14.06 17.12 -2.14
N LEU A 108 -13.61 17.31 -3.40
CA LEU A 108 -12.21 17.10 -3.82
C LEU A 108 -11.17 17.88 -3.00
N ALA A 109 -11.49 19.08 -2.53
CA ALA A 109 -10.56 19.91 -1.77
C ALA A 109 -10.41 19.51 -0.29
N THR A 110 -11.29 18.64 0.20
CA THR A 110 -11.41 18.29 1.63
C THR A 110 -11.44 16.78 1.87
N ASP A 111 -11.62 16.01 0.81
CA ASP A 111 -11.38 14.59 0.82
C ASP A 111 -9.86 14.39 0.87
N HIS A 112 -9.41 13.59 1.82
CA HIS A 112 -8.02 13.21 2.04
C HIS A 112 -7.84 11.70 1.99
N ALA A 113 -8.85 10.97 1.49
CA ALA A 113 -8.81 9.52 1.37
C ALA A 113 -7.96 9.13 0.16
N ASN A 114 -7.03 8.20 0.35
CA ASN A 114 -6.32 7.58 -0.77
C ASN A 114 -7.36 6.86 -1.67
N PRO A 115 -7.44 7.14 -2.99
CA PRO A 115 -8.37 6.45 -3.88
C PRO A 115 -8.04 4.97 -4.03
N TYR A 116 -6.78 4.60 -3.89
CA TYR A 116 -6.30 3.23 -4.03
C TYR A 116 -5.34 2.96 -2.88
N PRO A 117 -5.86 2.77 -1.65
CA PRO A 117 -5.01 2.44 -0.51
C PRO A 117 -4.29 1.14 -0.83
N SER A 118 -2.96 1.21 -1.00
CA SER A 118 -2.14 0.02 -1.24
C SER A 118 -1.96 -0.83 0.03
N GLY A 119 -2.49 -0.37 1.17
CA GLY A 119 -2.36 -1.01 2.48
C GLY A 119 -3.38 -2.10 2.82
N ALA A 120 -4.51 -2.20 2.10
CA ALA A 120 -5.57 -3.14 2.46
C ALA A 120 -5.50 -4.45 1.64
N GLY A 121 -5.26 -4.36 0.32
CA GLY A 121 -5.27 -5.52 -0.58
C GLY A 121 -4.08 -6.46 -0.45
N THR A 122 -3.00 -6.07 0.23
CA THR A 122 -1.77 -6.87 0.37
C THR A 122 -1.36 -7.04 1.82
N GLU A 123 -1.28 -8.30 2.26
CA GLU A 123 -0.74 -8.61 3.59
C GLU A 123 0.76 -8.35 3.65
N SER A 124 1.20 -7.83 4.79
CA SER A 124 2.61 -7.84 5.16
C SER A 124 2.86 -8.47 6.53
N GLY A 125 3.98 -9.17 6.65
CA GLY A 125 4.30 -10.03 7.80
C GLY A 125 4.58 -11.48 7.40
N GLY A 126 5.58 -12.11 8.03
CA GLY A 126 5.87 -13.53 7.88
C GLY A 126 4.95 -14.44 8.73
N ALA A 127 5.28 -15.73 8.86
CA ALA A 127 4.54 -16.68 9.72
C ALA A 127 4.63 -16.39 11.25
N GLY A 128 5.19 -15.24 11.63
CA GLY A 128 5.39 -14.79 13.00
C GLY A 128 4.11 -14.32 13.70
N ARG A 129 4.28 -13.63 14.83
CA ARG A 129 3.18 -13.06 15.64
C ARG A 129 2.62 -11.77 15.05
N VAL A 130 3.43 -11.01 14.32
CA VAL A 130 3.08 -9.69 13.79
C VAL A 130 2.54 -9.81 12.37
N ARG A 131 1.53 -9.01 12.05
CA ARG A 131 1.09 -8.65 10.69
C ARG A 131 0.92 -7.13 10.59
N TRP A 132 1.04 -6.63 9.38
CA TRP A 132 0.75 -5.25 8.99
C TRP A 132 -0.33 -5.29 7.92
N ALA A 133 -1.44 -4.62 8.19
CA ALA A 133 -2.58 -4.53 7.28
C ALA A 133 -3.44 -3.33 7.67
N ASP A 134 -4.06 -2.65 6.71
CA ASP A 134 -4.97 -1.53 6.98
C ASP A 134 -6.32 -2.05 7.54
N PHE A 135 -6.48 -2.05 8.86
CA PHE A 135 -7.64 -2.67 9.50
C PHE A 135 -8.87 -1.74 9.51
N ASP A 136 -8.69 -0.43 9.60
CA ASP A 136 -9.80 0.53 9.64
C ASP A 136 -10.11 1.22 8.31
N GLY A 137 -9.25 1.04 7.32
CA GLY A 137 -9.39 1.53 5.95
C GLY A 137 -8.96 2.98 5.78
N ASP A 138 -8.03 3.45 6.62
CA ASP A 138 -7.52 4.83 6.57
C ASP A 138 -6.30 5.01 5.65
N GLY A 139 -5.88 3.92 4.98
CA GLY A 139 -4.79 3.87 4.02
C GLY A 139 -3.44 3.58 4.66
N ARG A 140 -3.33 3.58 5.99
CA ARG A 140 -2.10 3.22 6.71
C ARG A 140 -2.18 1.79 7.22
N ALA A 141 -1.06 1.08 7.17
CA ALA A 141 -0.97 -0.23 7.75
C ALA A 141 -1.03 -0.16 9.29
N ASP A 142 -1.91 -0.97 9.86
CA ASP A 142 -2.10 -1.16 11.29
C ASP A 142 -1.28 -2.33 11.81
N TYR A 143 -0.99 -2.31 13.12
CA TYR A 143 -0.19 -3.33 13.77
C TYR A 143 -1.09 -4.41 14.38
N VAL A 144 -0.99 -5.63 13.85
CA VAL A 144 -1.82 -6.77 14.26
C VAL A 144 -0.96 -7.84 14.93
N ILE A 145 -1.32 -8.21 16.17
CA ILE A 145 -0.65 -9.28 16.93
C ILE A 145 -1.55 -10.51 16.98
N LEU A 146 -1.06 -11.62 16.44
CA LEU A 146 -1.73 -12.91 16.43
C LEU A 146 -1.26 -13.85 17.54
N ASN A 147 -2.19 -14.43 18.28
CA ASN A 147 -1.92 -15.58 19.13
C ASN A 147 -1.95 -16.88 18.33
N ASP A 148 -1.42 -17.97 18.89
CA ASP A 148 -1.36 -19.29 18.21
C ASP A 148 -2.73 -19.79 17.77
N ASN A 149 -3.78 -19.47 18.52
CA ASN A 149 -5.15 -19.83 18.15
C ASN A 149 -5.75 -18.95 17.01
N GLY A 150 -4.96 -18.02 16.48
CA GLY A 150 -5.38 -17.04 15.47
C GLY A 150 -6.24 -15.90 16.02
N SER A 151 -6.36 -15.73 17.34
CA SER A 151 -6.96 -14.53 17.90
C SER A 151 -6.05 -13.33 17.63
N ALA A 152 -6.63 -12.17 17.32
CA ALA A 152 -5.86 -10.99 16.91
C ALA A 152 -6.13 -9.82 17.86
N ARG A 153 -5.08 -9.12 18.25
CA ARG A 153 -5.13 -7.79 18.87
C ARG A 153 -4.65 -6.76 17.86
N VAL A 154 -5.37 -5.66 17.70
CA VAL A 154 -5.07 -4.64 16.70
C VAL A 154 -4.71 -3.33 17.38
N PHE A 155 -3.72 -2.64 16.85
CA PHE A 155 -3.35 -1.28 17.20
C PHE A 155 -3.43 -0.43 15.93
N LEU A 156 -4.31 0.57 15.94
CA LEU A 156 -4.55 1.42 14.78
C LEU A 156 -3.46 2.49 14.67
N ASN A 157 -2.91 2.68 13.47
CA ASN A 157 -1.92 3.68 13.15
C ASN A 157 -2.59 5.03 12.89
N LYS A 158 -2.38 6.00 13.78
CA LYS A 158 -2.96 7.35 13.68
C LYS A 158 -2.00 8.40 13.13
N GLY A 159 -0.93 7.98 12.45
CA GLY A 159 -0.04 8.87 11.68
C GLY A 159 0.81 9.83 12.53
N GLY A 160 0.92 9.61 13.84
CA GLY A 160 1.71 10.46 14.74
C GLY A 160 3.22 10.24 14.59
N ASP A 161 3.90 11.25 14.09
CA ASP A 161 5.32 11.37 13.73
C ASP A 161 6.30 11.38 14.91
N GLY A 162 6.18 10.42 15.83
CA GLY A 162 7.14 10.28 16.92
C GLY A 162 7.07 9.04 17.80
N HIS A 163 6.56 7.91 17.28
CA HIS A 163 6.81 6.55 17.82
C HIS A 163 5.87 6.06 18.95
N GLY A 164 4.61 6.48 18.93
CA GLY A 164 3.57 5.95 19.81
C GLY A 164 2.14 6.25 19.35
N GLY A 165 1.95 6.75 18.12
CA GLY A 165 0.67 7.10 17.50
C GLY A 165 -0.28 5.92 17.23
N TRP A 166 -0.20 4.89 18.06
CA TRP A 166 -0.96 3.66 18.03
C TRP A 166 -2.17 3.77 18.96
N SER A 167 -3.36 3.48 18.46
CA SER A 167 -4.56 3.32 19.27
C SER A 167 -4.87 1.83 19.45
N ASP A 168 -4.70 1.32 20.67
CA ASP A 168 -5.02 -0.07 21.00
C ASP A 168 -6.52 -0.32 20.92
N LEU A 169 -6.93 -1.10 19.93
CA LEU A 169 -8.32 -1.53 19.74
C LEU A 169 -8.65 -2.77 20.57
N GLY A 170 -7.65 -3.39 21.21
CA GLY A 170 -7.81 -4.63 21.95
C GLY A 170 -7.97 -5.85 21.04
N GLN A 171 -8.46 -6.95 21.63
CA GLN A 171 -8.64 -8.20 20.90
C GLN A 171 -9.90 -8.12 20.02
N VAL A 172 -9.73 -8.21 18.70
CA VAL A 172 -10.81 -8.04 17.71
C VAL A 172 -11.45 -9.36 17.25
N THR A 173 -10.82 -10.50 17.53
CA THR A 173 -11.33 -11.83 17.20
C THR A 173 -10.84 -12.87 18.21
N THR A 174 -11.64 -13.91 18.46
CA THR A 174 -11.31 -15.01 19.38
C THR A 174 -10.39 -16.07 18.77
N GLY A 175 -10.16 -16.02 17.45
CA GLY A 175 -9.36 -16.99 16.71
C GLY A 175 -10.13 -18.25 16.31
N MET A 176 -9.73 -18.84 15.18
CA MET A 176 -10.43 -19.95 14.50
C MET A 176 -9.49 -21.14 14.19
N THR A 177 -8.28 -21.13 14.73
CA THR A 177 -7.22 -22.10 14.44
C THR A 177 -6.46 -22.45 15.73
N SER A 178 -5.49 -23.36 15.65
CA SER A 178 -4.45 -23.57 16.65
C SER A 178 -3.05 -23.25 16.10
N ASP A 179 -3.00 -22.78 14.86
CA ASP A 179 -1.80 -22.42 14.13
C ASP A 179 -2.03 -21.06 13.44
N ARG A 180 -1.36 -20.02 13.96
CA ARG A 180 -1.44 -18.65 13.45
C ARG A 180 -0.81 -18.46 12.08
N SER A 181 0.06 -19.36 11.64
CA SER A 181 0.69 -19.27 10.31
C SER A 181 -0.34 -19.45 9.17
N ARG A 182 -1.55 -19.89 9.51
CA ARG A 182 -2.69 -20.07 8.60
C ARG A 182 -3.61 -18.86 8.49
N VAL A 183 -3.36 -17.81 9.28
CA VAL A 183 -4.15 -16.58 9.28
C VAL A 183 -3.47 -15.55 8.40
N ARG A 184 -4.30 -14.84 7.64
CA ARG A 184 -3.94 -13.73 6.77
C ARG A 184 -4.86 -12.54 7.03
N PHE A 185 -4.36 -11.32 6.81
CA PHE A 185 -5.13 -10.08 6.90
C PHE A 185 -4.97 -9.28 5.60
N ALA A 186 -6.03 -9.27 4.78
CA ALA A 186 -6.05 -8.57 3.50
C ALA A 186 -7.50 -8.29 3.10
N ASP A 187 -7.73 -7.25 2.31
CA ASP A 187 -9.03 -6.78 1.85
C ASP A 187 -9.56 -7.68 0.74
N TYR A 188 -10.55 -8.51 1.08
CA TYR A 188 -11.09 -9.49 0.16
C TYR A 188 -12.24 -8.96 -0.68
N ASP A 189 -13.03 -8.00 -0.18
CA ASP A 189 -14.19 -7.47 -0.90
C ASP A 189 -13.95 -6.10 -1.58
N GLY A 190 -12.81 -5.48 -1.30
CA GLY A 190 -12.37 -4.21 -1.87
C GLY A 190 -13.01 -3.01 -1.19
N ASP A 191 -13.43 -3.14 0.08
CA ASP A 191 -14.03 -2.04 0.85
C ASP A 191 -13.00 -1.14 1.55
N GLY A 192 -11.71 -1.43 1.35
CA GLY A 192 -10.57 -0.70 1.89
C GLY A 192 -10.11 -1.24 3.24
N ARG A 193 -10.76 -2.25 3.83
CA ARG A 193 -10.40 -2.78 5.15
C ARG A 193 -9.87 -4.20 5.04
N ALA A 194 -8.85 -4.50 5.82
CA ALA A 194 -8.31 -5.84 5.91
C ALA A 194 -9.33 -6.80 6.56
N ASP A 195 -9.58 -7.91 5.87
CA ASP A 195 -10.44 -9.00 6.31
C ASP A 195 -9.64 -10.12 6.97
N TYR A 196 -10.30 -10.92 7.79
CA TYR A 196 -9.69 -12.10 8.40
C TYR A 196 -9.83 -13.29 7.45
N ILE A 197 -8.69 -13.79 6.97
CA ILE A 197 -8.64 -14.90 6.03
C ILE A 197 -7.96 -16.09 6.69
N LEU A 198 -8.64 -17.24 6.72
CA LEU A 198 -8.14 -18.50 7.27
C LEU A 198 -7.89 -19.50 6.16
N ILE A 199 -6.66 -20.00 6.08
CA ILE A 199 -6.30 -21.14 5.24
C ILE A 199 -6.45 -22.41 6.08
N ASN A 200 -7.38 -23.28 5.71
CA ASN A 200 -7.59 -24.56 6.38
C ASN A 200 -6.41 -25.53 6.13
N GLY A 201 -6.31 -26.58 6.95
CA GLY A 201 -5.23 -27.57 6.81
C GLY A 201 -5.29 -28.36 5.50
N ASP A 202 -6.44 -28.35 4.82
CA ASP A 202 -6.64 -28.91 3.49
C ASP A 202 -6.37 -27.90 2.35
N GLY A 203 -6.01 -26.66 2.70
CA GLY A 203 -5.77 -25.57 1.76
C GLY A 203 -6.98 -24.68 1.47
N SER A 204 -8.18 -25.11 1.84
CA SER A 204 -9.41 -24.33 1.58
C SER A 204 -9.37 -23.00 2.32
N VAL A 205 -9.98 -21.96 1.75
CA VAL A 205 -9.93 -20.61 2.32
C VAL A 205 -11.30 -20.25 2.86
N ARG A 206 -11.34 -19.77 4.10
CA ARG A 206 -12.51 -19.14 4.71
C ARG A 206 -12.23 -17.66 4.98
N VAL A 207 -13.20 -16.80 4.69
CA VAL A 207 -13.06 -15.34 4.88
C VAL A 207 -14.13 -14.83 5.84
N PHE A 208 -13.73 -13.88 6.68
CA PHE A 208 -14.63 -13.09 7.52
C PHE A 208 -14.40 -11.62 7.21
N LEU A 209 -15.43 -10.96 6.68
CA LEU A 209 -15.34 -9.56 6.31
C LEU A 209 -15.35 -8.65 7.53
N ASN A 210 -14.46 -7.67 7.55
CA ASN A 210 -14.39 -6.62 8.55
C ASN A 210 -15.36 -5.49 8.21
N LYS A 211 -16.51 -5.47 8.88
CA LYS A 211 -17.51 -4.39 8.75
C LYS A 211 -17.32 -3.27 9.78
N GLY A 212 -16.07 -3.03 10.19
CA GLY A 212 -15.65 -1.93 11.07
C GLY A 212 -15.55 -2.30 12.55
N GLY A 213 -15.16 -3.54 12.85
CA GLY A 213 -15.40 -4.14 14.16
C GLY A 213 -14.81 -3.44 15.39
N ASP A 214 -15.64 -3.28 16.44
CA ASP A 214 -15.27 -2.91 17.82
C ASP A 214 -16.17 -3.50 18.95
N GLY A 215 -16.92 -4.61 18.74
CA GLY A 215 -17.41 -5.38 19.91
C GLY A 215 -18.62 -6.31 19.81
N HIS A 216 -19.58 -6.13 18.90
CA HIS A 216 -20.83 -6.94 18.90
C HIS A 216 -21.48 -7.15 17.52
N GLY A 217 -20.72 -7.52 16.49
CA GLY A 217 -21.29 -7.91 15.18
C GLY A 217 -20.55 -7.41 13.93
N GLY A 218 -19.36 -6.84 14.08
CA GLY A 218 -18.58 -6.26 12.98
C GLY A 218 -17.81 -7.25 12.09
N TRP A 219 -17.97 -8.56 12.29
CA TRP A 219 -17.43 -9.58 11.38
C TRP A 219 -18.57 -10.28 10.65
N SER A 220 -18.47 -10.36 9.32
CA SER A 220 -19.41 -11.13 8.50
C SER A 220 -18.72 -12.38 7.96
N ASP A 221 -19.14 -13.56 8.41
CA ASP A 221 -18.61 -14.84 7.93
C ASP A 221 -19.12 -15.14 6.52
N LEU A 222 -18.22 -15.12 5.53
CA LEU A 222 -18.54 -15.51 4.15
C LEU A 222 -18.47 -17.02 3.94
N GLY A 223 -17.95 -17.77 4.91
CA GLY A 223 -17.69 -19.19 4.75
C GLY A 223 -16.53 -19.47 3.79
N GLN A 224 -16.54 -20.66 3.20
CA GLN A 224 -15.47 -21.12 2.33
C GLN A 224 -15.56 -20.43 0.96
N VAL A 225 -14.54 -19.67 0.59
CA VAL A 225 -14.47 -18.92 -0.68
C VAL A 225 -13.56 -19.56 -1.72
N ALA A 226 -12.70 -20.50 -1.30
CA ALA A 226 -11.86 -21.28 -2.21
C ALA A 226 -11.70 -22.71 -1.68
N THR A 227 -11.60 -23.68 -2.58
CA THR A 227 -11.29 -25.08 -2.22
C THR A 227 -9.84 -25.27 -1.81
N GLY A 228 -8.97 -24.30 -2.13
CA GLY A 228 -7.53 -24.43 -1.94
C GLY A 228 -6.87 -25.20 -3.09
N LEU A 229 -5.65 -24.80 -3.41
CA LEU A 229 -4.86 -25.40 -4.50
C LEU A 229 -3.58 -26.06 -3.99
N THR A 230 -3.31 -25.94 -2.68
CA THR A 230 -2.20 -26.58 -2.00
C THR A 230 -2.59 -26.82 -0.54
N ALA A 231 -2.16 -27.96 0.01
CA ALA A 231 -2.31 -28.27 1.43
C ALA A 231 -1.20 -27.64 2.29
N ASN A 232 -0.29 -26.85 1.70
CA ASN A 232 0.75 -26.13 2.42
C ASN A 232 0.41 -24.63 2.50
N PRO A 233 -0.12 -24.13 3.64
CA PRO A 233 -0.48 -22.73 3.81
C PRO A 233 0.69 -21.75 3.62
N ALA A 234 1.94 -22.19 3.82
CA ALA A 234 3.12 -21.34 3.63
C ALA A 234 3.38 -20.97 2.17
N GLN A 235 2.74 -21.66 1.22
CA GLN A 235 2.81 -21.31 -0.20
C GLN A 235 1.78 -20.25 -0.61
N VAL A 236 0.83 -19.92 0.27
CA VAL A 236 -0.31 -19.07 -0.05
C VAL A 236 -0.13 -17.70 0.60
N THR A 237 -0.21 -16.67 -0.24
CA THR A 237 -0.26 -15.25 0.15
C THR A 237 -1.45 -14.59 -0.55
N PHE A 238 -1.92 -13.49 0.04
CA PHE A 238 -2.97 -12.65 -0.50
C PHE A 238 -2.38 -11.27 -0.82
N ALA A 239 -2.49 -10.86 -2.08
CA ALA A 239 -1.94 -9.60 -2.60
C ALA A 239 -2.79 -9.07 -3.75
N ASP A 240 -2.99 -7.75 -3.84
CA ASP A 240 -3.74 -7.11 -4.94
C ASP A 240 -2.85 -7.07 -6.19
N PHE A 241 -2.87 -8.16 -6.97
CA PHE A 241 -1.95 -8.34 -8.09
C PHE A 241 -2.35 -7.47 -9.28
N ASP A 242 -3.65 -7.30 -9.54
CA ASP A 242 -4.12 -6.55 -10.69
C ASP A 242 -4.47 -5.08 -10.39
N GLY A 243 -4.35 -4.67 -9.14
CA GLY A 243 -4.63 -3.33 -8.70
C GLY A 243 -6.11 -3.02 -8.89
N ASP A 244 -7.01 -3.85 -8.40
CA ASP A 244 -8.45 -3.56 -8.39
C ASP A 244 -8.98 -3.23 -6.99
N GLY A 245 -8.12 -3.30 -5.97
CA GLY A 245 -8.43 -3.06 -4.57
C GLY A 245 -8.82 -4.33 -3.81
N ARG A 246 -8.98 -5.48 -4.48
CA ARG A 246 -9.25 -6.76 -3.84
C ARG A 246 -7.99 -7.60 -3.81
N THR A 247 -7.87 -8.38 -2.76
CA THR A 247 -6.76 -9.30 -2.64
C THR A 247 -6.94 -10.53 -3.52
N ASP A 248 -5.88 -10.90 -4.23
CA ASP A 248 -5.82 -12.07 -5.09
C ASP A 248 -5.13 -13.26 -4.40
N TYR A 249 -5.48 -14.47 -4.82
CA TYR A 249 -4.90 -15.68 -4.26
C TYR A 249 -3.59 -16.01 -5.00
N VAL A 250 -2.47 -15.86 -4.29
CA VAL A 250 -1.13 -16.06 -4.84
C VAL A 250 -0.51 -17.34 -4.30
N ILE A 251 -0.06 -18.21 -5.21
CA ILE A 251 0.67 -19.44 -4.87
C ILE A 251 2.12 -19.30 -5.28
N THR A 252 3.02 -19.45 -4.31
CA THR A 252 4.47 -19.53 -4.55
C THR A 252 4.93 -20.99 -4.48
N GLN A 253 5.44 -21.49 -5.59
CA GLN A 253 6.01 -22.83 -5.70
C GLN A 253 7.40 -22.91 -5.06
N PRO A 254 7.92 -24.11 -4.72
CA PRO A 254 9.21 -24.26 -4.06
C PRO A 254 10.42 -23.73 -4.87
N ASP A 255 10.28 -23.62 -6.19
CA ASP A 255 11.26 -23.01 -7.09
C ASP A 255 11.11 -21.47 -7.20
N GLY A 256 10.15 -20.89 -6.47
CA GLY A 256 9.81 -19.48 -6.49
C GLY A 256 8.80 -19.09 -7.57
N ALA A 257 8.40 -20.01 -8.46
CA ALA A 257 7.42 -19.72 -9.49
C ALA A 257 6.08 -19.30 -8.86
N VAL A 258 5.41 -18.34 -9.47
CA VAL A 258 4.18 -17.76 -8.92
C VAL A 258 3.02 -18.06 -9.84
N GLY A 259 1.94 -18.60 -9.27
CA GLY A 259 0.62 -18.63 -9.90
C GLY A 259 -0.34 -17.68 -9.19
N VAL A 260 -1.24 -17.03 -9.94
CA VAL A 260 -2.22 -16.09 -9.40
C VAL A 260 -3.63 -16.44 -9.85
N PHE A 261 -4.56 -16.39 -8.91
CA PHE A 261 -5.99 -16.44 -9.17
C PHE A 261 -6.56 -15.11 -8.75
N ARG A 262 -7.01 -14.34 -9.73
CA ARG A 262 -7.60 -13.03 -9.48
C ARG A 262 -8.98 -13.15 -8.86
N ASN A 263 -9.23 -12.39 -7.82
CA ASN A 263 -10.53 -12.26 -7.18
C ASN A 263 -11.44 -11.34 -8.01
N THR A 264 -12.37 -11.92 -8.76
CA THR A 264 -13.33 -11.15 -9.56
C THR A 264 -14.59 -10.77 -8.79
N GLY A 265 -14.62 -11.02 -7.48
CA GLY A 265 -15.74 -10.78 -6.59
C GLY A 265 -15.95 -11.96 -5.64
N ILE A 266 -16.81 -11.77 -4.64
CA ILE A 266 -17.02 -12.73 -3.54
C ILE A 266 -17.26 -14.16 -4.07
N GLY A 267 -16.28 -15.04 -3.86
CA GLY A 267 -16.33 -16.46 -4.20
C GLY A 267 -16.06 -16.77 -5.68
N SER A 268 -15.58 -15.79 -6.44
CA SER A 268 -15.33 -15.89 -7.88
C SER A 268 -13.86 -15.62 -8.19
N TRP A 269 -13.24 -16.57 -8.88
CA TRP A 269 -11.81 -16.55 -9.18
C TRP A 269 -11.56 -16.69 -10.68
N SER A 270 -10.62 -15.90 -11.20
CA SER A 270 -10.09 -16.00 -12.55
C SER A 270 -8.66 -16.48 -12.51
N ASP A 271 -8.40 -17.69 -12.99
CA ASP A 271 -7.04 -18.24 -13.09
C ASP A 271 -6.21 -17.44 -14.11
N LEU A 272 -5.15 -16.79 -13.65
CA LEU A 272 -4.18 -16.10 -14.51
C LEU A 272 -3.02 -17.01 -14.92
N GLY A 273 -2.97 -18.24 -14.39
CA GLY A 273 -1.88 -19.17 -14.60
C GLY A 273 -0.60 -18.76 -13.88
N LYS A 274 0.54 -19.17 -14.44
CA LYS A 274 1.87 -18.84 -13.91
C LYS A 274 2.27 -17.44 -14.37
N VAL A 275 2.31 -16.48 -13.44
CA VAL A 275 2.64 -15.06 -13.71
C VAL A 275 4.12 -14.72 -13.56
N ALA A 276 4.89 -15.57 -12.87
CA ALA A 276 6.32 -15.38 -12.71
C ALA A 276 7.10 -16.70 -12.74
N GLY A 277 8.26 -16.67 -13.40
CA GLY A 277 9.20 -17.80 -13.53
C GLY A 277 9.76 -18.33 -12.21
N GLY A 278 9.81 -17.47 -11.19
CA GLY A 278 10.50 -17.68 -9.92
C GLY A 278 11.93 -17.15 -9.97
N VAL A 279 12.33 -16.41 -8.93
CA VAL A 279 13.66 -15.75 -8.87
C VAL A 279 14.51 -16.24 -7.68
N THR A 280 13.93 -17.07 -6.80
CA THR A 280 14.62 -17.69 -5.66
C THR A 280 13.87 -18.95 -5.21
N SER A 281 14.60 -19.98 -4.80
CA SER A 281 14.03 -21.18 -4.15
C SER A 281 13.81 -21.00 -2.65
N ASP A 282 14.39 -19.95 -2.06
CA ASP A 282 14.10 -19.56 -0.69
C ASP A 282 12.90 -18.61 -0.69
N THR A 283 11.71 -19.19 -0.59
CA THR A 283 10.44 -18.47 -0.70
C THR A 283 10.14 -17.58 0.50
N SER A 284 10.82 -17.78 1.64
CA SER A 284 10.66 -16.93 2.83
C SER A 284 11.11 -15.49 2.59
N ARG A 285 11.99 -15.28 1.60
CA ARG A 285 12.52 -14.00 1.16
C ARG A 285 11.63 -13.24 0.19
N ILE A 286 10.55 -13.87 -0.30
CA ILE A 286 9.58 -13.24 -1.17
C ILE A 286 8.63 -12.40 -0.32
N LYS A 287 8.33 -11.18 -0.79
CA LYS A 287 7.34 -10.27 -0.21
C LYS A 287 6.52 -9.65 -1.35
N TRP A 288 5.21 -9.63 -1.20
CA TRP A 288 4.31 -8.90 -2.08
C TRP A 288 4.03 -7.54 -1.45
N ALA A 289 4.21 -6.46 -2.20
CA ALA A 289 3.97 -5.10 -1.73
C ALA A 289 4.08 -4.14 -2.92
N ASP A 290 3.29 -3.07 -2.93
CA ASP A 290 3.37 -2.02 -3.94
C ASP A 290 4.54 -1.06 -3.62
N ILE A 291 5.66 -1.20 -4.32
CA ILE A 291 6.85 -0.38 -4.08
C ILE A 291 6.80 0.93 -4.88
N ASP A 292 6.17 0.92 -6.05
CA ASP A 292 6.19 2.05 -6.97
C ASP A 292 4.92 2.94 -6.90
N GLY A 293 3.97 2.57 -6.07
CA GLY A 293 2.75 3.31 -5.76
C GLY A 293 1.77 3.34 -6.91
N ASP A 294 1.80 2.36 -7.81
CA ASP A 294 0.83 2.24 -8.92
C ASP A 294 -0.45 1.49 -8.52
N GLY A 295 -0.47 0.99 -7.28
CA GLY A 295 -1.56 0.27 -6.67
C GLY A 295 -1.58 -1.23 -6.97
N ARG A 296 -0.55 -1.78 -7.63
CA ARG A 296 -0.39 -3.23 -7.84
C ARG A 296 0.66 -3.76 -6.89
N ALA A 297 0.45 -4.96 -6.37
CA ALA A 297 1.49 -5.62 -5.60
C ALA A 297 2.66 -6.03 -6.51
N ASP A 298 3.86 -5.60 -6.13
CA ASP A 298 5.11 -5.99 -6.77
C ASP A 298 5.69 -7.27 -6.15
N TYR A 299 6.50 -7.96 -6.94
CA TYR A 299 7.20 -9.16 -6.49
C TYR A 299 8.59 -8.78 -5.96
N ASN A 300 8.74 -8.76 -4.64
CA ASN A 300 9.93 -8.24 -3.97
C ASN A 300 10.76 -9.37 -3.32
N ILE A 301 12.07 -9.22 -3.38
CA ILE A 301 13.04 -10.15 -2.80
C ILE A 301 13.89 -9.45 -1.76
N VAL A 302 13.80 -9.94 -0.52
CA VAL A 302 14.74 -9.58 0.55
C VAL A 302 16.06 -10.31 0.30
N ASN A 303 17.12 -9.57 0.01
CA ASN A 303 18.46 -10.09 -0.22
C ASN A 303 19.13 -10.51 1.11
N PRO A 304 20.24 -11.27 1.07
CA PRO A 304 20.93 -11.71 2.28
C PRO A 304 21.38 -10.58 3.22
N ASP A 305 21.64 -9.38 2.69
CA ASP A 305 21.98 -8.17 3.47
C ASP A 305 20.74 -7.38 3.94
N GLY A 306 19.53 -7.87 3.64
CA GLY A 306 18.27 -7.20 3.95
C GLY A 306 17.85 -6.19 2.89
N SER A 307 18.65 -5.93 1.85
CA SER A 307 18.24 -5.02 0.77
C SER A 307 17.10 -5.63 -0.05
N ILE A 308 16.30 -4.80 -0.72
CA ILE A 308 15.19 -5.25 -1.57
C ILE A 308 15.59 -5.18 -3.03
N THR A 309 15.34 -6.25 -3.77
CA THR A 309 15.22 -6.24 -5.23
C THR A 309 13.74 -6.33 -5.58
N SER A 310 13.23 -5.40 -6.38
CA SER A 310 11.81 -5.37 -6.75
C SER A 310 11.63 -5.69 -8.22
N TYR A 311 10.62 -6.50 -8.53
CA TYR A 311 10.12 -6.71 -9.88
C TYR A 311 8.75 -6.04 -9.93
N VAL A 312 8.73 -4.85 -10.51
CA VAL A 312 7.53 -4.00 -10.58
C VAL A 312 6.51 -4.63 -11.52
N ASN A 313 5.26 -4.73 -11.06
CA ASN A 313 4.18 -5.42 -11.74
C ASN A 313 3.40 -4.48 -12.67
N HIS A 314 3.36 -4.81 -13.96
CA HIS A 314 2.54 -4.12 -14.96
C HIS A 314 1.48 -5.04 -15.57
N GLY A 315 1.00 -6.04 -14.80
CA GLY A 315 -0.07 -6.96 -15.17
C GLY A 315 0.33 -8.42 -15.42
N GLY A 316 1.54 -8.85 -15.03
CA GLY A 316 1.97 -10.24 -15.25
C GLY A 316 2.23 -10.62 -16.71
N ASP A 317 2.59 -11.87 -17.00
CA ASP A 317 3.25 -12.25 -18.26
C ASP A 317 2.34 -12.48 -19.48
N THR A 318 2.74 -11.87 -20.60
CA THR A 318 2.99 -12.50 -21.93
C THR A 318 4.07 -11.70 -22.70
N GLY A 319 5.12 -11.24 -21.99
CA GLY A 319 6.29 -10.59 -22.62
C GLY A 319 6.47 -9.10 -22.32
N GLY A 320 6.52 -8.71 -21.04
CA GLY A 320 6.87 -7.32 -20.66
C GLY A 320 6.18 -6.77 -19.41
N GLY A 321 5.31 -7.53 -18.76
CA GLY A 321 4.57 -7.09 -17.56
C GLY A 321 5.38 -6.98 -16.27
N TRP A 322 6.72 -7.06 -16.32
CA TRP A 322 7.59 -6.94 -15.15
C TRP A 322 8.78 -6.02 -15.46
N THR A 323 9.04 -5.06 -14.58
CA THR A 323 10.23 -4.19 -14.64
C THR A 323 11.16 -4.46 -13.47
N LEU A 324 12.39 -4.91 -13.73
CA LEU A 324 13.38 -5.11 -12.66
C LEU A 324 13.91 -3.77 -12.14
N ARG A 325 13.78 -3.56 -10.83
CA ARG A 325 14.49 -2.51 -10.07
C ARG A 325 15.45 -3.17 -9.08
N SER A 326 16.74 -3.15 -9.44
CA SER A 326 17.78 -3.80 -8.65
C SER A 326 18.15 -2.98 -7.42
N LYS A 327 18.20 -3.61 -6.24
CA LYS A 327 18.68 -3.03 -4.97
C LYS A 327 18.12 -1.64 -4.67
N ILE A 328 16.81 -1.57 -4.46
CA ILE A 328 16.10 -0.30 -4.23
C ILE A 328 16.32 0.27 -2.83
N THR A 329 16.75 -0.53 -1.84
CA THR A 329 17.10 -0.06 -0.48
C THR A 329 18.48 -0.55 -0.07
N THR A 330 19.09 0.15 0.89
CA THR A 330 20.30 -0.33 1.58
C THR A 330 19.92 -1.50 2.48
N GLY A 331 20.76 -2.54 2.52
CA GLY A 331 20.54 -3.67 3.41
C GLY A 331 20.81 -3.28 4.86
N LEU A 332 19.82 -3.48 5.74
CA LEU A 332 19.86 -3.05 7.14
C LEU A 332 19.89 -4.22 8.15
N THR A 333 19.82 -5.47 7.68
CA THR A 333 19.80 -6.65 8.54
C THR A 333 20.31 -7.89 7.80
N SER A 334 21.04 -8.76 8.48
CA SER A 334 21.42 -10.08 7.92
C SER A 334 20.37 -11.16 8.17
N ASN A 335 19.26 -10.83 8.83
CA ASN A 335 18.14 -11.75 9.07
C ASN A 335 16.93 -11.32 8.24
N GLN A 336 16.65 -12.03 7.15
CA GLN A 336 15.62 -11.63 6.19
C GLN A 336 14.20 -11.81 6.75
N ASN A 337 14.03 -12.65 7.76
CA ASN A 337 12.72 -12.90 8.40
C ASN A 337 12.25 -11.74 9.28
N THR A 338 13.10 -10.76 9.54
CA THR A 338 12.72 -9.54 10.27
C THR A 338 12.28 -8.42 9.35
N VAL A 339 12.33 -8.63 8.03
CA VAL A 339 12.00 -7.62 7.03
C VAL A 339 10.56 -7.80 6.55
N ASP A 340 9.77 -6.74 6.70
CA ASP A 340 8.41 -6.63 6.18
C ASP A 340 8.30 -5.36 5.31
N LEU A 341 7.29 -5.32 4.45
CA LEU A 341 7.01 -4.19 3.55
C LEU A 341 5.56 -3.75 3.71
N ALA A 342 5.28 -2.55 4.21
CA ALA A 342 3.91 -2.09 4.43
C ALA A 342 3.85 -0.56 4.36
N ASP A 343 2.77 0.02 3.86
CA ASP A 343 2.59 1.47 3.80
C ASP A 343 2.25 2.02 5.19
N ILE A 344 3.25 2.55 5.91
CA ILE A 344 3.08 3.04 7.28
C ILE A 344 2.58 4.49 7.29
N ASN A 345 2.91 5.27 6.26
CA ASN A 345 2.62 6.70 6.21
C ASN A 345 1.33 7.03 5.41
N GLY A 346 0.80 6.07 4.66
CA GLY A 346 -0.41 6.17 3.84
C GLY A 346 -0.20 6.84 2.48
N ASP A 347 1.04 6.92 1.98
CA ASP A 347 1.38 7.59 0.73
C ASP A 347 1.17 6.72 -0.53
N GLY A 348 0.71 5.48 -0.34
CA GLY A 348 0.47 4.51 -1.39
C GLY A 348 1.69 3.65 -1.71
N ARG A 349 2.85 3.87 -1.09
CA ARG A 349 4.05 3.06 -1.30
C ARG A 349 4.36 2.25 -0.06
N ALA A 350 4.77 1.01 -0.26
CA ALA A 350 5.21 0.18 0.85
C ALA A 350 6.55 0.67 1.41
N ASP A 351 6.56 0.83 2.73
CA ASP A 351 7.73 1.20 3.52
C ASP A 351 8.50 -0.04 3.99
N TYR A 352 9.78 0.14 4.32
CA TYR A 352 10.67 -0.95 4.71
C TYR A 352 10.71 -1.05 6.23
N LEU A 353 10.35 -2.21 6.76
CA LEU A 353 10.25 -2.45 8.20
C LEU A 353 11.28 -3.47 8.65
N VAL A 354 11.92 -3.22 9.80
CA VAL A 354 12.78 -4.19 10.49
C VAL A 354 12.23 -4.46 11.89
N THR A 355 11.79 -5.69 12.13
CA THR A 355 11.19 -6.13 13.40
C THR A 355 12.13 -7.09 14.13
N THR A 356 12.88 -6.59 15.12
CA THR A 356 13.83 -7.38 15.95
C THR A 356 13.44 -7.38 17.43
N GLY A 357 12.14 -7.34 17.71
CA GLY A 357 11.59 -6.90 18.98
C GLY A 357 10.87 -5.58 18.71
N PRO A 358 11.54 -4.43 18.87
CA PRO A 358 11.04 -3.18 18.29
C PRO A 358 10.98 -3.25 16.76
N THR A 359 10.04 -2.52 16.17
CA THR A 359 9.97 -2.30 14.72
C THR A 359 10.52 -0.93 14.38
N THR A 360 11.46 -0.87 13.44
CA THR A 360 11.97 0.37 12.82
C THR A 360 11.46 0.47 11.39
N ALA A 361 11.02 1.66 10.97
CA ALA A 361 10.53 1.90 9.62
C ALA A 361 11.44 2.84 8.84
N PHE A 362 11.45 2.68 7.52
CA PHE A 362 12.14 3.54 6.57
C PHE A 362 11.15 3.85 5.46
N LEU A 363 10.80 5.14 5.28
CA LEU A 363 9.74 5.55 4.35
C LEU A 363 10.21 5.56 2.91
N ASN A 364 9.40 5.02 2.00
CA ASN A 364 9.66 4.98 0.57
C ASN A 364 9.14 6.22 -0.17
N ASN A 365 9.98 7.23 -0.35
CA ASN A 365 9.65 8.45 -1.10
C ASN A 365 9.87 8.34 -2.61
N GLY A 366 9.89 7.12 -3.18
CA GLY A 366 9.92 6.92 -4.64
C GLY A 366 11.24 7.30 -5.33
N GLY A 367 12.35 7.38 -4.59
CA GLY A 367 13.68 7.67 -5.15
C GLY A 367 14.10 6.67 -6.23
N ASP A 368 15.01 7.11 -7.11
CA ASP A 368 15.55 6.26 -8.17
C ASP A 368 16.79 5.49 -7.70
N ASP A 369 17.11 4.41 -8.40
CA ASP A 369 18.26 3.53 -8.16
C ASP A 369 19.62 4.21 -8.47
N ARG A 370 19.66 5.55 -8.60
CA ARG A 370 20.79 6.31 -9.18
C ARG A 370 21.18 7.58 -8.41
N ASN A 371 21.24 7.50 -7.08
CA ASN A 371 21.81 8.48 -6.13
C ASN A 371 20.84 9.44 -5.44
N ASN A 372 19.53 9.28 -5.57
CA ASN A 372 18.57 9.95 -4.69
C ASN A 372 18.10 8.95 -3.62
N PRO A 373 18.40 9.13 -2.32
CA PRO A 373 17.93 8.19 -1.30
C PRO A 373 16.40 8.21 -1.26
N GLY A 374 15.79 7.20 -1.89
CA GLY A 374 14.34 6.99 -1.88
C GLY A 374 13.82 6.52 -0.53
N TRP A 375 14.71 6.21 0.41
CA TRP A 375 14.36 5.71 1.74
C TRP A 375 14.79 6.72 2.81
N ILE A 376 13.85 7.14 3.63
CA ILE A 376 14.11 8.04 4.77
C ILE A 376 13.95 7.24 6.06
N ASP A 377 14.98 7.26 6.91
CA ASP A 377 14.89 6.69 8.26
C ASP A 377 13.76 7.36 9.04
N TYR A 378 12.77 6.56 9.40
CA TYR A 378 11.60 6.98 10.17
C TYR A 378 11.72 6.56 11.64
N GLY A 379 12.80 5.89 12.03
CA GLY A 379 13.02 5.46 13.41
C GLY A 379 12.09 4.32 13.85
N GLN A 380 12.12 4.07 15.16
CA GLN A 380 11.40 2.96 15.78
C GLN A 380 9.90 3.26 15.85
N ILE A 381 9.04 2.58 15.10
CA ILE A 381 7.59 2.81 15.13
C ILE A 381 6.84 1.99 16.19
N ALA A 382 7.38 0.86 16.64
CA ALA A 382 6.73 -0.01 17.63
C ALA A 382 7.75 -0.60 18.61
N ALA A 383 7.34 -0.84 19.86
CA ALA A 383 8.21 -1.39 20.92
C ALA A 383 8.36 -2.93 20.84
N GLY A 384 7.50 -3.61 20.09
CA GLY A 384 7.45 -5.07 19.96
C GLY A 384 6.26 -5.73 20.65
N ALA A 385 5.99 -6.99 20.28
CA ALA A 385 4.91 -7.84 20.81
C ALA A 385 5.40 -8.81 21.90
#